data_AF-A0A939AP44-F1
#
_entry.id   AF-A0A939AP44-F1
#
_cell.length_a   1.000
_cell.length_b   1.000
_cell.length_c   1.000
_cell.angle_alpha   90.00
_cell.angle_beta   90.00
_cell.angle_gamma   90.00
#
_symmetry.space_group_name_H-M   'P 1'
#
loop_
_entity.id
_entity.type
_entity.pdbx_description
1 polymer ?
#
loop_
_entity_poly.entity_id
_entity_poly.type
_entity_poly.pdbx_seq_one_letter_code
_entity_poly.pdbx_strand_id
1 'polypeptide(L)'
;FRDAAARWAAIGRVTVHRPEDVAAPIASGSYPSCGMVVVPCSMATAAAIATGVGHNLLHRAADVTLKEKRRLVVVPRETPLSVIHLRNLVTLAEAGAVVLPPDPAFYLRPKSVDDVIQALAARILQALGVVAAVDPAYRWA
;
A
#
# COMPACT_ATOMS: atom_id res chain seq x y z
N PHE A 1 3.00 -3.76 17.07
CA PHE A 1 2.84 -4.33 15.71
C PHE A 1 2.73 -5.86 15.71
N ARG A 2 3.65 -6.62 16.34
CA ARG A 2 3.64 -8.10 16.30
C ARG A 2 2.30 -8.74 16.72
N ASP A 3 1.61 -8.17 17.70
CA ASP A 3 0.31 -8.70 18.16
C ASP A 3 -0.89 -8.25 17.30
N ALA A 4 -0.71 -7.23 16.46
CA ALA A 4 -1.80 -6.71 15.64
C ALA A 4 -2.24 -7.72 14.57
N ALA A 5 -1.30 -8.44 13.97
CA ALA A 5 -1.58 -9.47 12.97
C ALA A 5 -2.40 -10.62 13.57
N ALA A 6 -2.02 -11.10 14.76
CA ALA A 6 -2.77 -12.12 15.49
C ALA A 6 -4.18 -11.64 15.85
N ARG A 7 -4.29 -10.39 16.32
CA ARG A 7 -5.58 -9.76 16.64
C ARG A 7 -6.48 -9.61 15.41
N TRP A 8 -5.93 -9.25 14.25
CA TRP A 8 -6.68 -9.14 13.01
C TRP A 8 -7.11 -10.48 12.45
N ALA A 9 -6.24 -11.50 12.52
CA ALA A 9 -6.59 -12.86 12.13
C ALA A 9 -7.79 -13.39 12.93
N ALA A 10 -7.88 -13.05 14.23
CA ALA A 10 -9.00 -13.44 15.08
C ALA A 10 -10.36 -12.83 14.67
N ILE A 11 -10.39 -11.77 13.85
CA ILE A 11 -11.63 -11.16 13.32
C ILE A 11 -12.27 -12.08 12.24
N GLY A 12 -11.55 -13.07 11.73
CA GLY A 12 -12.05 -14.03 10.74
C GLY A 12 -12.21 -13.46 9.32
N ARG A 13 -11.77 -12.22 9.10
CA ARG A 13 -11.79 -11.52 7.79
C ARG A 13 -10.39 -11.20 7.27
N VAL A 14 -9.35 -11.60 7.99
CA VAL A 14 -7.95 -11.32 7.66
C VAL A 14 -7.17 -12.63 7.61
N THR A 15 -6.56 -12.90 6.46
CA THR A 15 -5.61 -14.00 6.28
C THR A 15 -4.20 -13.44 6.27
N VAL A 16 -3.31 -14.02 7.06
CA VAL A 16 -1.91 -13.58 7.17
C VAL A 16 -1.03 -14.59 6.43
N HIS A 17 -0.27 -14.09 5.46
CA HIS A 17 0.74 -14.87 4.76
C HIS A 17 2.14 -14.46 5.20
N ARG A 18 3.06 -15.41 5.28
CA ARG A 18 4.47 -15.13 5.56
C ARG A 18 5.18 -14.66 4.28
N PRO A 19 6.21 -13.80 4.37
CA PRO A 19 6.95 -13.35 3.19
C PRO A 19 7.55 -14.49 2.35
N GLU A 20 7.88 -15.63 2.97
CA GLU A 20 8.48 -16.79 2.31
C GLU A 20 7.43 -17.72 1.65
N ASP A 21 6.14 -17.49 1.92
CA ASP A 21 5.02 -18.32 1.43
C ASP A 21 4.67 -18.00 -0.02
N VAL A 22 5.58 -18.29 -0.94
CA VAL A 22 5.40 -18.04 -2.38
C VAL A 22 4.31 -18.91 -3.02
N ALA A 23 3.77 -19.89 -2.30
CA ALA A 23 2.62 -20.70 -2.71
C ALA A 23 1.27 -20.07 -2.32
N ALA A 24 1.27 -18.97 -1.56
CA ALA A 24 0.04 -18.27 -1.18
C ALA A 24 -0.78 -17.86 -2.41
N PRO A 25 -2.12 -17.87 -2.35
CA PRO A 25 -2.98 -17.57 -3.50
C PRO A 25 -2.69 -16.21 -4.16
N ILE A 26 -2.33 -15.20 -3.37
CA ILE A 26 -1.98 -13.85 -3.85
C ILE A 26 -0.73 -13.80 -4.74
N ALA A 27 0.05 -14.88 -4.83
CA ALA A 27 1.17 -15.03 -5.76
C ALA A 27 0.74 -15.34 -7.21
N SER A 28 -0.55 -15.61 -7.44
CA SER A 28 -1.13 -15.91 -8.76
C SER A 28 -2.08 -14.82 -9.24
N GLY A 29 -2.00 -14.51 -10.54
CA GLY A 29 -2.98 -13.61 -11.19
C GLY A 29 -4.39 -14.19 -11.27
N SER A 30 -4.54 -15.52 -11.24
CA SER A 30 -5.86 -16.16 -11.21
C SER A 30 -6.61 -15.96 -9.90
N TYR A 31 -5.92 -15.57 -8.82
CA TYR A 31 -6.56 -15.29 -7.55
C TYR A 31 -7.28 -13.94 -7.60
N PRO A 32 -8.58 -13.88 -7.29
CA PRO A 32 -9.35 -12.65 -7.37
C PRO A 32 -8.98 -11.70 -6.22
N SER A 33 -8.26 -10.62 -6.54
CA SER A 33 -8.02 -9.49 -5.63
C SER A 33 -8.46 -8.18 -6.28
N CYS A 34 -8.95 -7.23 -5.48
CA CYS A 34 -9.38 -5.91 -5.96
C CYS A 34 -8.23 -4.92 -6.11
N GLY A 35 -7.10 -5.18 -5.45
CA GLY A 35 -5.93 -4.31 -5.42
C GLY A 35 -5.00 -4.67 -4.27
N MET A 36 -3.96 -3.86 -4.11
CA MET A 36 -2.96 -4.02 -3.06
C MET A 36 -2.52 -2.65 -2.52
N VAL A 37 -2.27 -2.59 -1.22
CA VAL A 37 -1.65 -1.43 -0.56
C VAL A 37 -0.36 -1.89 0.11
N VAL A 38 0.74 -1.18 -0.13
CA VAL A 38 2.00 -1.34 0.62
C VAL A 38 2.15 -0.15 1.56
N VAL A 39 1.89 -0.36 2.85
CA VAL A 39 1.90 0.71 3.87
C VAL A 39 2.52 0.24 5.20
N PRO A 40 3.59 0.91 5.69
CA PRO A 40 4.49 1.78 4.91
C PRO A 40 5.24 0.97 3.84
N CYS A 41 5.68 1.65 2.77
CA CYS A 41 6.56 1.09 1.75
C CYS A 41 7.99 1.59 1.98
N SER A 42 8.93 0.66 2.16
CA SER A 42 10.36 1.00 2.20
C SER A 42 10.87 1.30 0.78
N MET A 43 11.92 2.10 0.64
CA MET A 43 12.50 2.36 -0.68
C MET A 43 13.13 1.11 -1.31
N ALA A 44 13.58 0.14 -0.49
CA ALA A 44 14.03 -1.17 -0.98
C ALA A 44 12.87 -1.97 -1.59
N THR A 45 11.71 -1.97 -0.95
CA THR A 45 10.49 -2.59 -1.48
C THR A 45 10.01 -1.89 -2.75
N ALA A 46 9.99 -0.54 -2.76
CA ALA A 46 9.65 0.22 -3.96
C ALA A 46 10.59 -0.08 -5.13
N ALA A 47 11.90 -0.20 -4.88
CA ALA A 47 12.88 -0.58 -5.88
C ALA A 47 12.61 -1.99 -6.45
N ALA A 48 12.39 -2.98 -5.57
CA ALA A 48 12.11 -4.36 -5.99
C ALA A 48 10.85 -4.47 -6.85
N ILE A 49 9.81 -3.71 -6.52
CA ILE A 49 8.58 -3.65 -7.33
C ILE A 49 8.86 -2.93 -8.66
N ALA A 50 9.55 -1.79 -8.64
CA ALA A 50 9.83 -0.98 -9.83
C ALA A 50 10.66 -1.74 -10.87
N THR A 51 11.61 -2.57 -10.43
CA THR A 51 12.47 -3.36 -11.31
C THR A 51 11.87 -4.72 -11.67
N GLY A 52 10.77 -5.14 -11.03
CA GLY A 52 10.21 -6.49 -11.15
C GLY A 52 11.08 -7.59 -10.52
N VAL A 53 12.16 -7.24 -9.80
CA VAL A 53 13.06 -8.21 -9.16
C VAL A 53 12.63 -8.40 -7.70
N GLY A 54 11.79 -9.42 -7.47
CA GLY A 54 11.27 -9.79 -6.17
C GLY A 54 11.92 -11.04 -5.56
N HIS A 55 12.04 -11.09 -4.22
CA HIS A 55 12.58 -12.24 -3.49
C HIS A 55 11.61 -12.81 -2.45
N ASN A 56 10.40 -12.25 -2.36
CA ASN A 56 9.40 -12.65 -1.37
C ASN A 56 7.98 -12.48 -1.94
N LEU A 57 7.01 -13.00 -1.19
CA LEU A 57 5.60 -12.95 -1.52
C LEU A 57 5.07 -11.51 -1.70
N LEU A 58 5.56 -10.55 -0.93
CA LEU A 58 5.12 -9.14 -1.04
C LEU A 58 5.48 -8.59 -2.42
N HIS A 59 6.73 -8.78 -2.86
CA HIS A 59 7.18 -8.31 -4.17
C HIS A 59 6.40 -9.03 -5.28
N ARG A 60 6.18 -10.35 -5.14
CA ARG A 60 5.40 -11.13 -6.10
C ARG A 60 3.93 -10.69 -6.17
N ALA A 61 3.28 -10.43 -5.04
CA ALA A 61 1.91 -9.97 -5.01
C ALA A 61 1.75 -8.58 -5.66
N ALA A 62 2.75 -7.70 -5.50
CA ALA A 62 2.76 -6.39 -6.17
C ALA A 62 2.95 -6.51 -7.68
N ASP A 63 3.87 -7.37 -8.14
CA ASP A 63 4.07 -7.71 -9.55
C ASP A 63 2.79 -8.28 -10.18
N VAL A 64 2.14 -9.22 -9.49
CA VAL A 64 0.83 -9.75 -9.89
C VAL A 64 -0.23 -8.64 -9.96
N THR A 65 -0.26 -7.73 -8.99
CA THR A 65 -1.21 -6.61 -8.98
C THR A 65 -1.03 -5.73 -10.21
N LEU A 66 0.22 -5.38 -10.55
CA LEU A 66 0.54 -4.54 -11.72
C LEU A 66 0.22 -5.25 -13.04
N LYS A 67 0.68 -6.49 -13.24
CA LYS A 67 0.49 -7.21 -14.51
C LYS A 67 -0.99 -7.50 -14.81
N GLU A 68 -1.80 -7.69 -13.77
CA GLU A 68 -3.25 -7.87 -13.88
C GLU A 68 -4.03 -6.54 -13.95
N LYS A 69 -3.33 -5.40 -14.03
CA LYS A 69 -3.90 -4.04 -14.10
C LYS A 69 -4.83 -3.70 -12.93
N ARG A 70 -4.51 -4.23 -11.75
CA ARG A 70 -5.23 -3.94 -10.49
C ARG A 70 -4.61 -2.72 -9.84
N ARG A 71 -5.36 -2.08 -8.94
CA ARG A 71 -4.87 -0.90 -8.22
C ARG A 71 -3.77 -1.29 -7.24
N LEU A 72 -2.57 -0.76 -7.45
CA LEU A 72 -1.48 -0.81 -6.47
C LEU A 72 -1.29 0.58 -5.86
N VAL A 73 -1.41 0.70 -4.54
CA VAL A 73 -1.07 1.93 -3.80
C VAL A 73 0.21 1.68 -3.01
N VAL A 74 1.24 2.49 -3.25
CA VAL A 74 2.49 2.45 -2.49
C VAL A 74 2.59 3.69 -1.62
N VAL A 75 2.86 3.49 -0.33
CA VAL A 75 2.95 4.58 0.66
C VAL A 75 4.40 4.74 1.12
N PRO A 76 5.28 5.37 0.31
CA PRO A 76 6.70 5.46 0.62
C PRO A 76 6.93 6.36 1.83
N ARG A 77 7.69 5.87 2.82
CA ARG A 77 8.07 6.68 4.00
C ARG A 77 9.59 6.75 4.08
N GLU A 78 10.15 7.79 3.51
CA GLU A 78 11.60 8.08 3.54
C GLU A 78 11.86 9.59 3.40
N THR A 79 12.92 10.09 4.04
CA THR A 79 13.39 11.47 3.85
C THR A 79 14.83 11.63 4.36
N PRO A 80 15.74 12.28 3.60
CA PRO A 80 15.57 12.81 2.25
C PRO A 80 15.51 11.72 1.16
N LEU A 81 15.00 12.07 -0.02
CA LEU A 81 14.97 11.16 -1.17
C LEU A 81 16.21 11.35 -2.04
N SER A 82 16.87 10.23 -2.37
CA SER A 82 17.90 10.20 -3.42
C SER A 82 17.26 10.23 -4.80
N VAL A 83 18.02 10.57 -5.84
CA VAL A 83 17.56 10.46 -7.24
C VAL A 83 17.17 9.03 -7.60
N ILE A 84 17.81 8.03 -7.00
CA ILE A 84 17.46 6.61 -7.18
C ILE A 84 16.06 6.34 -6.63
N HIS A 85 15.74 6.86 -5.43
CA HIS A 85 14.41 6.75 -4.86
C HIS A 85 13.36 7.36 -5.77
N LEU A 86 13.60 8.58 -6.26
CA LEU A 86 12.68 9.29 -7.14
C LEU A 86 12.45 8.54 -8.46
N ARG A 87 13.50 8.01 -9.10
CA ARG A 87 13.37 7.22 -10.33
C ARG A 87 12.54 5.96 -10.14
N ASN A 88 12.74 5.24 -9.02
CA ASN A 88 11.92 4.06 -8.71
C ASN A 88 10.45 4.45 -8.50
N LEU A 89 10.17 5.54 -7.80
CA LEU A 89 8.80 6.02 -7.60
C LEU A 89 8.14 6.48 -8.91
N VAL A 90 8.88 7.16 -9.79
CA VAL A 90 8.40 7.52 -11.14
C VAL A 90 8.08 6.27 -11.95
N THR A 91 8.97 5.27 -11.96
CA THR A 91 8.75 4.00 -12.66
C THR A 91 7.47 3.32 -12.19
N LEU A 92 7.22 3.28 -10.88
CA LEU A 92 5.99 2.74 -10.32
C LEU A 92 4.75 3.52 -10.77
N ALA A 93 4.83 4.86 -10.76
CA ALA A 93 3.74 5.71 -11.21
C ALA A 93 3.41 5.49 -12.70
N GLU A 94 4.43 5.40 -13.56
CA GLU A 94 4.30 5.11 -14.99
C GLU A 94 3.73 3.71 -15.25
N ALA A 95 4.06 2.73 -14.40
CA ALA A 95 3.49 1.38 -14.43
C ALA A 95 2.03 1.31 -13.95
N GLY A 96 1.45 2.41 -13.48
CA GLY A 96 0.05 2.50 -13.04
C GLY A 96 -0.17 2.36 -11.52
N ALA A 97 0.90 2.32 -10.72
CA ALA A 97 0.75 2.40 -9.26
C ALA A 97 0.44 3.84 -8.82
N VAL A 98 -0.31 3.98 -7.73
CA VAL A 98 -0.48 5.26 -7.03
C VAL A 98 0.65 5.41 -6.01
N VAL A 99 1.51 6.41 -6.21
CA VAL A 99 2.52 6.81 -5.24
C VAL A 99 1.91 7.84 -4.29
N LEU A 100 1.70 7.44 -3.03
CA LEU A 100 1.01 8.22 -2.00
C LEU A 100 1.92 8.38 -0.77
N PRO A 101 2.84 9.35 -0.74
CA PRO A 101 3.65 9.60 0.45
C PRO A 101 2.75 9.98 1.64
N PRO A 102 3.12 9.61 2.89
CA PRO A 102 2.31 9.86 4.08
C PRO A 102 2.45 11.31 4.56
N ASP A 103 2.07 12.25 3.72
CA ASP A 103 2.15 13.69 3.99
C ASP A 103 0.92 14.16 4.79
N PRO A 104 1.08 14.68 6.03
CA PRO A 104 -0.03 15.11 6.86
C PRO A 104 -0.87 16.23 6.24
N ALA A 105 -2.19 16.04 6.22
CA ALA A 105 -3.16 17.04 5.77
C ALA A 105 -3.38 18.15 6.83
N PHE A 106 -2.37 18.96 7.13
CA PHE A 106 -2.45 19.99 8.18
C PHE A 106 -3.51 21.08 7.93
N TYR A 107 -4.02 21.21 6.71
CA TYR A 107 -5.16 22.09 6.40
C TYR A 107 -6.46 21.65 7.12
N LEU A 108 -6.55 20.38 7.55
CA LEU A 108 -7.65 19.88 8.38
C LEU A 108 -7.53 20.27 9.87
N ARG A 109 -6.44 20.97 10.24
CA ARG A 109 -6.13 21.39 11.64
C ARG A 109 -6.28 20.23 12.64
N PRO A 110 -5.59 19.09 12.41
CA PRO A 110 -5.68 17.93 13.29
C PRO A 110 -5.34 18.31 14.73
N LYS A 111 -6.04 17.71 15.70
CA LYS A 111 -5.86 17.92 17.13
C LYS A 111 -5.04 16.81 17.78
N SER A 112 -4.87 15.71 17.07
CA SER A 112 -4.12 14.54 17.52
C SER A 112 -3.31 13.90 16.39
N VAL A 113 -2.38 13.02 16.76
CA VAL A 113 -1.71 12.12 15.81
C VAL A 113 -2.71 11.16 15.17
N ASP A 114 -3.73 10.73 15.91
CA ASP A 114 -4.78 9.87 15.39
C ASP A 114 -5.53 10.55 14.24
N ASP A 115 -5.83 11.85 14.33
CA ASP A 115 -6.48 12.59 13.24
C ASP A 115 -5.64 12.56 11.95
N VAL A 116 -4.31 12.68 12.08
CA VAL A 116 -3.38 12.59 10.95
C VAL A 116 -3.39 11.19 10.35
N ILE A 117 -3.36 10.16 11.20
CA ILE A 117 -3.39 8.75 10.78
C ILE A 117 -4.71 8.43 10.07
N GLN A 118 -5.84 8.89 10.60
CA GLN A 118 -7.16 8.65 10.01
C GLN A 118 -7.30 9.34 8.65
N ALA A 119 -6.84 10.59 8.52
CA ALA A 119 -6.84 11.29 7.24
C ALA A 119 -5.97 10.57 6.19
N LEU A 120 -4.80 10.08 6.59
CA LEU A 120 -3.93 9.28 5.71
C LEU A 120 -4.59 7.95 5.31
N ALA A 121 -5.15 7.21 6.26
CA ALA A 121 -5.84 5.95 6.00
C ALA A 121 -7.03 6.14 5.05
N ALA A 122 -7.83 7.18 5.27
CA ALA A 122 -8.91 7.58 4.37
C ALA A 122 -8.41 7.84 2.95
N ARG A 123 -7.29 8.58 2.80
CA ARG A 123 -6.71 8.88 1.49
C ARG A 123 -6.21 7.62 0.77
N ILE A 124 -5.60 6.68 1.51
CA ILE A 124 -5.16 5.38 0.97
C ILE A 124 -6.36 4.57 0.47
N LEU A 125 -7.43 4.48 1.25
CA LEU A 125 -8.65 3.76 0.86
C LEU A 125 -9.33 4.39 -0.36
N GLN A 126 -9.35 5.72 -0.45
CA GLN A 126 -9.83 6.44 -1.64
C GLN A 126 -8.99 6.11 -2.88
N ALA A 127 -7.66 6.12 -2.77
CA ALA A 127 -6.75 5.77 -3.86
C ALA A 127 -6.95 4.31 -4.32
N LEU A 128 -7.14 3.39 -3.37
CA LEU A 128 -7.46 1.99 -3.64
C LEU A 128 -8.86 1.81 -4.28
N GLY A 129 -9.72 2.81 -4.21
CA GLY A 129 -11.08 2.75 -4.78
C GLY A 129 -12.14 2.21 -3.84
N VAL A 130 -11.81 2.00 -2.55
CA VAL A 130 -12.74 1.55 -1.52
C VAL A 130 -13.40 2.76 -0.86
N VAL A 131 -13.93 3.67 -1.68
CA VAL A 131 -14.42 4.97 -1.23
C VAL A 131 -15.57 4.81 -0.25
N ALA A 132 -16.48 3.86 -0.48
CA ALA A 132 -17.64 3.62 0.38
C ALA A 132 -17.29 3.33 1.85
N ALA A 133 -16.09 2.82 2.14
CA ALA A 133 -15.62 2.54 3.48
C ALA A 133 -15.00 3.75 4.21
N VAL A 134 -14.86 4.89 3.53
CA VAL A 134 -14.20 6.08 4.07
C VAL A 134 -15.22 7.00 4.74
N ASP A 135 -14.96 7.46 5.96
CA ASP A 135 -15.83 8.44 6.64
C ASP A 135 -16.07 9.68 5.75
N PRO A 136 -17.33 10.12 5.57
CA PRO A 136 -17.64 11.35 4.83
C PRO A 136 -16.85 12.58 5.28
N ALA A 137 -16.45 12.67 6.56
CA ALA A 137 -15.63 13.76 7.09
C ALA A 137 -14.25 13.89 6.40
N TYR A 138 -13.75 12.82 5.76
CA TYR A 138 -12.50 12.82 5.00
C TYR A 138 -12.73 12.88 3.48
N ARG A 139 -13.96 13.15 3.03
CA ARG A 139 -14.30 13.38 1.62
C ARG A 139 -14.63 14.86 1.44
N TRP A 140 -14.12 15.46 0.36
CA TRP A 140 -14.57 16.79 -0.03
C TRP A 140 -16.00 16.68 -0.57
N ALA A 141 -16.90 17.54 -0.10
CA ALA A 141 -18.29 17.62 -0.53
C ALA A 141 -18.44 18.53 -1.75
#